data_AF-B7QES2-F1
#
_entry.id   AF-B7QES2-F1
#
_cell.length_a   1.000
_cell.length_b   1.000
_cell.length_c   1.000
_cell.angle_alpha   90.00
_cell.angle_beta   90.00
_cell.angle_gamma   90.00
#
_symmetry.space_group_name_H-M   'P 1'
#
loop_
_entity.id
_entity.type
_entity.pdbx_description
1 polymer ?
#
loop_
_entity_poly.entity_id
_entity_poly.type
_entity_poly.pdbx_seq_one_letter_code
_entity_poly.pdbx_strand_id
1 'polypeptide(L)' 'MCHHKRAPVLLLESLQDTGCTFKSHACIGGQEFFLKNQCAPAGRGQGEMGYRSRSSLGRGIQLLRTPDAAPYCQQ' A
#
# COMPACT_ATOMS: atom_id res chain seq x y z
N MET A 1 -3.59 -20.72 -1.91
CA MET A 1 -4.93 -20.09 -1.83
C MET A 1 -5.00 -18.88 -0.88
N CYS A 2 -4.33 -18.87 0.28
CA CYS A 2 -4.40 -17.77 1.27
C CYS A 2 -3.98 -16.39 0.71
N HIS A 3 -2.83 -16.31 0.04
CA HIS A 3 -2.33 -15.04 -0.52
C HIS A 3 -3.27 -14.41 -1.55
N HIS A 4 -3.93 -15.22 -2.39
CA HIS A 4 -4.88 -14.71 -3.38
C HIS A 4 -6.12 -14.08 -2.72
N LYS A 5 -6.62 -14.68 -1.63
CA LYS A 5 -7.76 -14.15 -0.87
C LYS A 5 -7.45 -12.84 -0.14
N ARG A 6 -6.18 -12.48 0.05
CA ARG A 6 -5.79 -11.25 0.75
C ARG A 6 -6.15 -9.99 -0.04
N ALA A 7 -6.06 -10.04 -1.37
CA ALA A 7 -6.36 -8.89 -2.22
C ALA A 7 -7.79 -8.32 -2.04
N PRO A 8 -8.87 -9.13 -2.12
CA PRO A 8 -10.22 -8.61 -1.88
C PRO A 8 -10.42 -8.14 -0.43
N VAL A 9 -9.78 -8.76 0.56
CA VAL A 9 -9.88 -8.32 1.97
C VAL A 9 -9.24 -6.94 2.16
N LEU A 10 -8.05 -6.71 1.59
CA LEU A 10 -7.40 -5.40 1.60
C LEU A 10 -8.24 -4.32 0.93
N LEU A 11 -8.90 -4.66 -0.20
CA LEU A 11 -9.82 -3.74 -0.86
C LEU A 11 -11.03 -3.42 0.05
N LEU A 12 -11.62 -4.42 0.70
CA LEU A 12 -12.75 -4.22 1.61
C LEU A 12 -12.37 -3.36 2.81
N GLU A 13 -11.19 -3.57 3.40
CA GLU A 13 -10.70 -2.71 4.48
C GLU A 13 -10.46 -1.27 4.02
N SER A 14 -10.02 -1.06 2.78
CA SER A 14 -9.79 0.28 2.23
C SER A 14 -11.07 1.10 2.03
N LEU A 15 -12.24 0.46 2.09
CA LEU A 15 -13.55 1.10 2.01
C LEU A 15 -14.04 1.60 3.39
N GLN A 16 -13.48 1.08 4.47
CA GLN A 16 -13.96 1.39 5.81
C GLN A 16 -13.59 2.82 6.21
N ASP A 17 -14.53 3.54 6.83
CA ASP A 17 -14.29 4.90 7.32
C ASP A 17 -13.70 4.87 8.75
N THR A 18 -12.53 4.24 8.88
CA THR A 18 -11.83 4.08 10.16
C THR A 18 -10.73 5.14 10.37
N GLY A 19 -10.59 6.08 9.43
CA GLY A 19 -9.49 7.04 9.40
C GLY A 19 -8.14 6.45 8.95
N CYS A 20 -8.04 5.12 8.77
CA CYS A 20 -6.86 4.46 8.24
C CYS A 20 -6.89 4.39 6.70
N THR A 21 -5.73 4.58 6.07
CA THR A 21 -5.56 4.50 4.61
C THR A 21 -4.30 3.72 4.28
N PHE A 22 -4.34 2.86 3.27
CA PHE A 22 -3.18 2.10 2.80
C PHE A 22 -2.23 2.98 1.99
N LYS A 23 -1.48 3.85 2.67
CA LYS A 23 -0.48 4.71 2.04
C LYS A 23 0.60 3.86 1.40
N SER A 24 0.88 4.14 0.14
CA SER A 24 1.91 3.48 -0.65
C SER A 24 2.93 4.49 -1.16
N HIS A 25 4.13 4.00 -1.48
CA HIS A 25 5.20 4.84 -1.98
C HIS A 25 5.85 4.25 -3.22
N ALA A 26 6.24 5.12 -4.14
CA ALA A 26 7.07 4.73 -5.27
C ALA A 26 8.46 4.28 -4.79
N CYS A 27 8.97 3.19 -5.35
CA CYS A 27 10.35 2.78 -5.18
C CYS A 27 10.93 2.37 -6.53
N ILE A 28 11.88 3.15 -7.05
CA ILE A 28 12.45 2.97 -8.39
C ILE A 28 13.17 1.60 -8.52
N GLY A 29 13.78 1.12 -7.44
CA GLY A 29 14.37 -0.22 -7.36
C GLY A 29 13.38 -1.37 -7.08
N GLY A 30 12.08 -1.08 -7.10
CA GLY A 30 11.02 -2.06 -6.92
C GLY A 30 11.02 -2.75 -5.56
N GLN A 31 10.48 -3.98 -5.53
CA GLN A 31 10.29 -4.75 -4.31
C GLN A 31 11.62 -5.08 -3.61
N GLU A 32 12.69 -5.38 -4.36
CA GLU A 32 13.97 -5.76 -3.76
C GLU A 32 14.56 -4.63 -2.91
N PHE A 33 14.58 -3.39 -3.44
CA PHE A 33 15.04 -2.22 -2.71
C PHE A 33 14.13 -1.89 -1.54
N PHE A 34 12.82 -2.09 -1.70
CA PHE A 34 11.84 -1.90 -0.63
C PHE A 34 12.05 -2.87 0.53
N LEU A 35 12.37 -4.13 0.24
CA LEU A 35 12.68 -5.12 1.28
C LEU A 35 13.98 -4.79 2.02
N LYS A 36 14.97 -4.19 1.32
CA LYS A 36 16.25 -3.76 1.88
C LYS A 36 16.23 -2.37 2.51
N ASN A 37 15.08 -1.69 2.57
CA ASN A 37 14.94 -0.30 3.02
C ASN A 37 15.84 0.70 2.26
N GLN A 38 16.02 0.49 0.95
CA GLN A 38 16.85 1.30 0.06
C GLN A 38 16.04 2.23 -0.85
N CYS A 39 14.74 2.39 -0.59
CA CYS A 39 13.92 3.32 -1.34
C CYS A 39 14.30 4.76 -0.98
N ALA A 40 14.49 5.61 -1.98
CA ALA A 40 14.67 7.04 -1.76
C ALA A 40 13.46 7.62 -0.99
N PRO A 41 13.66 8.71 -0.20
CA PRO A 41 12.58 9.34 0.53
C PRO A 41 11.40 9.64 -0.38
N ALA A 42 10.19 9.38 0.10
CA ALA A 42 8.98 9.56 -0.67
C ALA A 42 8.84 11.03 -1.09
N GLY A 43 9.17 11.34 -2.36
CA GLY A 43 8.85 12.62 -2.98
C GLY A 43 7.34 12.77 -3.23
N ARG A 44 6.94 13.63 -4.17
CA ARG A 44 5.53 13.91 -4.56
C ARG A 44 4.72 12.70 -5.10
N GLY A 45 5.24 11.48 -4.99
CA GLY A 45 4.66 10.25 -5.56
C GLY A 45 3.98 9.32 -4.53
N GLN A 46 3.46 9.85 -3.42
CA GLN A 46 2.66 9.05 -2.48
C GLN A 46 1.37 8.59 -3.14
N GLY A 47 1.14 7.29 -3.11
CA GLY A 47 -0.08 6.64 -3.56
C GLY A 47 -0.93 6.16 -2.41
N GLU A 48 -2.09 5.61 -2.75
CA GLU A 48 -2.90 4.81 -1.85
C GLU A 48 -3.33 3.52 -2.56
N MET A 49 -3.33 2.41 -1.82
CA MET A 49 -3.91 1.15 -2.29
C MET A 49 -5.40 1.10 -1.96
N GLY A 50 -6.20 0.54 -2.87
CA GLY A 50 -7.63 0.31 -2.65
C GLY A 50 -8.52 1.46 -3.12
N TYR A 51 -9.62 1.72 -2.40
CA TYR A 51 -10.70 2.61 -2.84
C TYR A 51 -10.25 4.03 -3.21
N ARG A 52 -9.37 4.62 -2.39
CA ARG A 52 -8.87 6.00 -2.55
C ARG A 52 -7.69 6.12 -3.52
N SER A 53 -7.27 5.02 -4.15
CA SER A 53 -6.17 4.99 -5.13
C SER A 53 -6.38 5.98 -6.29
N ARG A 54 -7.64 6.13 -6.75
CA ARG A 54 -8.02 7.00 -7.87
C ARG A 54 -7.74 8.48 -7.62
N SER A 55 -7.78 8.93 -6.37
CA SER A 55 -7.49 10.30 -5.97
C SER A 55 -6.02 10.53 -5.59
N SER A 56 -5.20 9.48 -5.55
CA SER A 56 -3.80 9.57 -5.13
C SER A 56 -2.87 9.99 -6.27
N LEU A 57 -1.73 10.61 -5.90
CA LEU A 57 -0.71 11.08 -6.85
C LEU A 57 0.28 9.98 -7.25
N GLY A 58 0.30 8.85 -6.55
CA GLY A 58 1.21 7.73 -6.82
C GLY A 58 1.05 7.16 -8.23
N ARG A 59 2.17 6.91 -8.91
CA ARG A 59 2.24 6.33 -10.26
C ARG A 59 3.30 5.24 -10.30
N GLY A 60 3.20 4.35 -11.29
CA GLY A 60 4.12 3.21 -11.44
C GLY A 60 3.99 2.19 -10.32
N ILE A 61 5.06 1.46 -10.03
CA ILE A 61 5.09 0.48 -8.94
C ILE A 61 5.03 1.21 -7.60
N GLN A 62 4.02 0.87 -6.82
CA GLN A 62 3.75 1.43 -5.50
C GLN A 62 3.80 0.29 -4.48
N LEU A 63 4.49 0.52 -3.37
CA LEU A 63 4.75 -0.49 -2.36
C LEU A 63 4.32 0.02 -0.98
N LEU A 64 3.79 -0.88 -0.17
CA LEU A 64 3.48 -0.67 1.24
C LEU A 64 3.69 -1.98 2.00
N ARG A 65 3.77 -1.89 3.33
CA ARG A 65 3.73 -3.04 4.23
C ARG A 65 2.35 -3.11 4.87
N THR A 66 1.87 -4.32 5.13
CA THR A 66 0.67 -4.57 5.95
C THR A 66 1.00 -5.67 6.96
N PRO A 67 0.36 -5.68 8.15
CA PRO A 67 0.49 -6.76 9.13
C PRO A 67 0.13 -8.12 8.55
N ASP A 68 0.52 -9.22 9.20
CA ASP A 68 0.22 -10.56 8.68
C ASP A 68 -1.22 -11.02 8.93
N ALA A 69 -1.95 -10.33 9.82
CA ALA A 69 -3.35 -10.57 10.16
C ALA A 69 -4.17 -9.28 10.13
N ALA A 70 -5.48 -9.43 9.95
CA ALA A 70 -6.42 -8.32 10.02
C ALA A 70 -6.49 -7.75 11.46
N PRO A 71 -6.73 -6.43 11.63
CA PRO A 71 -6.88 -5.43 10.58
C PRO A 71 -5.53 -5.13 9.90
N TYR A 72 -5.54 -5.15 8.57
CA TYR A 72 -4.35 -4.93 7.74
C TYR A 72 -4.01 -3.45 7.61
N CYS A 73 -5.00 -2.57 7.70
CA CYS A 73 -4.75 -1.13 7.76
C CYS A 73 -4.35 -0.73 9.19
N GLN A 74 -3.11 -0.29 9.36
CA GLN A 74 -2.59 0.27 10.61
C GLN A 74 -1.71 1.50 10.26
N GLN A 75 -1.79 2.56 11.08
CA GLN A 75 -1.01 3.80 10.94
C GLN A 75 0.20 3.80 11.87
#